data_AF-A5IYZ9-F1
#
_entry.id   AF-A5IYZ9-F1
#
_cell.length_a   1.000
_cell.length_b   1.000
_cell.length_c   1.000
_cell.angle_alpha   90.00
_cell.angle_beta   90.00
_cell.angle_gamma   90.00
#
_symmetry.space_group_name_H-M   'P 1'
#
loop_
_entity.id
_entity.type
_entity.pdbx_description
1 polymer ?
#
loop_
_entity_poly.entity_id
_entity_poly.type
_entity_poly.pdbx_seq_one_letter_code
_entity_poly.pdbx_strand_id
1 'polypeptide(L)'
;MNMMNKGENVNKASEFKKTFDKGDILIVDIDAYSPKKELIEPFCTKDHELVLGKNNFLQNFDNKFLHNEIEPSYKFQLKIPKNHPNEKYRNQKLFFEVTLKNYEELTKQKALDTSEGENKSQEEINDDPLAKAQERILSLFVENEKLIKQNELLKILLEKEKEGPKAVVIPNELKKEVEQYALQKFFEEFVNYYSLYKVTSLSSEMQAELLDDPKLKAFSKGYRMITWQFDEMFKKYNFVELKPIEGEIFDPKYQKVNEQVIDDEFPSNTIINVHSSAYKLHDRILHVALVDTSVRSDDPQAKVLIEKLGDNAYHKTPGRLHTLREKVAETIAKNNSK
;
A
#
# COMPACT_ATOMS: atom_id res chain seq x y z
N MET A 1 -12.45 41.22 -76.40
CA MET A 1 -13.60 40.30 -76.27
C MET A 1 -13.21 39.26 -75.23
N ASN A 2 -14.11 38.97 -74.28
CA ASN A 2 -13.96 38.19 -73.06
C ASN A 2 -13.22 38.82 -71.87
N MET A 3 -14.02 39.08 -70.83
CA MET A 3 -13.87 38.75 -69.40
C MET A 3 -14.77 39.74 -68.63
N MET A 4 -15.48 39.41 -67.55
CA MET A 4 -15.68 38.21 -66.76
C MET A 4 -16.84 38.57 -65.81
N ASN A 5 -17.79 37.67 -65.57
CA ASN A 5 -18.44 37.44 -64.26
C ASN A 5 -19.73 36.63 -64.45
N LYS A 6 -19.81 35.49 -63.75
CA LYS A 6 -21.05 35.03 -63.12
C LYS A 6 -20.69 34.28 -61.84
N GLY A 7 -21.20 34.81 -60.73
CA GLY A 7 -21.09 34.23 -59.40
C GLY A 7 -22.07 33.08 -59.17
N GLU A 8 -21.53 32.07 -58.51
CA GLU A 8 -22.04 31.26 -57.41
C GLU A 8 -23.54 31.36 -57.06
N ASN A 9 -24.21 30.21 -57.14
CA ASN A 9 -25.42 29.91 -56.38
C ASN A 9 -25.31 28.49 -55.80
N VAL A 10 -25.86 28.36 -54.60
CA VAL A 10 -25.65 27.32 -53.59
C VAL A 10 -26.31 25.99 -53.97
N ASN A 11 -25.63 24.86 -53.75
CA ASN A 11 -26.27 23.56 -53.54
C ASN A 11 -25.58 22.78 -52.41
N LYS A 12 -26.38 22.52 -51.37
CA LYS A 12 -26.08 21.76 -50.14
C LYS A 12 -25.74 20.31 -50.46
N ALA A 13 -24.55 19.86 -50.05
CA ALA A 13 -24.26 18.45 -49.81
C ALA A 13 -24.06 18.26 -48.30
N SER A 14 -24.88 17.40 -47.71
CA SER A 14 -24.88 17.02 -46.30
C SER A 14 -23.56 16.39 -45.88
N GLU A 15 -22.84 17.01 -44.95
CA GLU A 15 -21.75 16.37 -44.21
C GLU A 15 -22.33 15.21 -43.40
N PHE A 16 -22.02 13.98 -43.80
CA PHE A 16 -22.34 12.79 -43.00
C PHE A 16 -21.51 12.84 -41.71
N LYS A 17 -22.15 13.22 -40.60
CA LYS A 17 -21.56 13.11 -39.26
C LYS A 17 -21.39 11.62 -38.92
N LYS A 18 -20.17 11.24 -38.55
CA LYS A 18 -19.80 9.87 -38.21
C LYS A 18 -20.47 9.48 -36.89
N THR A 19 -21.11 8.31 -36.85
CA THR A 19 -21.77 7.78 -35.65
C THR A 19 -21.09 6.50 -35.19
N PHE A 20 -21.21 6.16 -33.91
CA PHE A 20 -20.70 4.89 -33.40
C PHE A 20 -21.59 3.70 -33.76
N ASP A 21 -20.96 2.59 -34.14
CA ASP A 21 -21.56 1.31 -34.44
C ASP A 21 -21.35 0.28 -33.31
N LYS A 22 -22.23 -0.73 -33.28
CA LYS A 22 -22.09 -1.83 -32.32
C LYS A 22 -20.85 -2.65 -32.66
N GLY A 23 -19.96 -2.78 -31.69
CA GLY A 23 -18.69 -3.51 -31.83
C GLY A 23 -17.47 -2.62 -31.90
N ASP A 24 -17.63 -1.31 -32.03
CA ASP A 24 -16.52 -0.37 -31.98
C ASP A 24 -15.88 -0.31 -30.59
N ILE A 25 -14.60 0.08 -30.55
CA ILE A 25 -13.78 0.16 -29.34
C ILE A 25 -13.47 1.63 -29.06
N LEU A 26 -13.84 2.12 -27.87
CA LEU A 26 -13.59 3.47 -27.42
C LEU A 26 -12.66 3.43 -26.20
N ILE A 27 -11.61 4.23 -26.21
CA ILE A 27 -10.78 4.49 -25.02
C ILE A 27 -11.28 5.79 -24.40
N VAL A 28 -11.78 5.72 -23.17
CA VAL A 28 -12.43 6.85 -22.50
C VAL A 28 -11.95 7.07 -21.07
N ASP A 29 -11.97 8.31 -20.62
CA ASP A 29 -11.98 8.65 -19.20
C ASP A 29 -13.42 8.81 -18.74
N ILE A 30 -13.79 8.21 -17.62
CA ILE A 30 -15.14 8.26 -17.05
C ILE A 30 -15.05 8.88 -15.66
N ASP A 31 -15.78 9.96 -15.46
CA ASP A 31 -16.01 10.56 -14.14
C ASP A 31 -17.48 10.46 -13.76
N ALA A 32 -17.74 10.00 -12.53
CA ALA A 32 -19.09 9.80 -12.01
C ALA A 32 -19.37 10.72 -10.83
N TYR A 33 -20.55 11.33 -10.84
CA TYR A 33 -21.00 12.29 -9.83
C TYR A 33 -22.34 11.88 -9.22
N SER A 34 -22.48 12.12 -7.92
CA SER A 34 -23.74 11.98 -7.20
C SER A 34 -24.73 13.08 -7.58
N PRO A 35 -26.03 12.95 -7.25
CA PRO A 35 -26.99 14.05 -7.40
C PRO A 35 -26.61 15.34 -6.68
N LYS A 36 -25.73 15.25 -5.67
CA LYS A 36 -25.19 16.40 -4.93
C LYS A 36 -23.92 16.98 -5.56
N LYS A 37 -23.53 16.53 -6.76
CA LYS A 37 -22.29 16.88 -7.49
C LYS A 37 -20.99 16.46 -6.78
N GLU A 38 -21.05 15.44 -5.92
CA GLU A 38 -19.86 14.85 -5.31
C GLU A 38 -19.30 13.75 -6.21
N LEU A 39 -17.98 13.70 -6.38
CA LEU A 39 -17.30 12.66 -7.16
C LEU A 39 -17.45 11.30 -6.48
N ILE A 40 -17.73 10.26 -7.26
CA ILE A 40 -17.88 8.89 -6.79
C ILE A 40 -16.73 8.05 -7.35
N GLU A 41 -15.60 8.06 -6.63
CA GLU A 41 -14.35 7.40 -7.05
C GLU A 41 -14.52 5.94 -7.54
N PRO A 42 -15.38 5.08 -6.96
CA PRO A 42 -15.58 3.72 -7.47
C PRO A 42 -16.08 3.62 -8.92
N PHE A 43 -16.68 4.68 -9.46
CA PHE A 43 -17.16 4.74 -10.84
C PHE A 43 -16.31 5.68 -11.71
N CYS A 44 -15.17 6.17 -11.19
CA CYS A 44 -14.23 6.96 -11.96
C CYS A 44 -13.10 6.07 -12.48
N THR A 45 -12.89 6.06 -13.80
CA THR A 45 -11.87 5.24 -14.44
C THR A 45 -11.15 6.03 -15.52
N LYS A 46 -9.83 5.88 -15.61
CA LYS A 46 -9.02 6.48 -16.68
C LYS A 46 -8.64 5.42 -17.71
N ASP A 47 -8.54 5.83 -18.96
CA ASP A 47 -8.12 4.99 -20.10
C ASP A 47 -8.92 3.68 -20.18
N HIS A 48 -10.21 3.74 -19.90
CA HIS A 48 -11.09 2.58 -19.89
C HIS A 48 -11.51 2.19 -21.31
N GLU A 49 -11.34 0.93 -21.66
CA GLU A 49 -11.75 0.37 -22.96
C GLU A 49 -13.23 -0.04 -22.94
N LEU A 50 -14.07 0.73 -23.63
CA LEU A 50 -15.47 0.44 -23.87
C LEU A 50 -15.66 -0.22 -25.22
N VAL A 51 -16.18 -1.45 -25.24
CA VAL A 51 -16.59 -2.14 -26.47
C VAL A 51 -18.11 -2.03 -26.60
N LEU A 52 -18.57 -1.26 -27.58
CA LEU A 52 -19.99 -0.90 -27.66
C LEU A 52 -20.90 -2.12 -27.84
N GLY A 53 -21.75 -2.36 -26.85
CA GLY A 53 -22.74 -3.44 -26.83
C GLY A 53 -22.35 -4.63 -25.97
N LYS A 54 -21.16 -4.64 -25.35
CA LYS A 54 -20.76 -5.67 -24.37
C LYS A 54 -21.19 -5.32 -22.93
N ASN A 55 -21.45 -4.05 -22.63
CA ASN A 55 -21.78 -3.52 -21.31
C ASN A 55 -20.69 -3.79 -20.26
N ASN A 56 -19.42 -3.61 -20.64
CA ASN A 56 -18.26 -3.93 -19.79
C ASN A 56 -18.15 -3.03 -18.54
N PHE A 57 -18.61 -1.79 -18.62
CA PHE A 57 -18.54 -0.83 -17.50
C PHE A 57 -19.78 -0.90 -16.61
N LEU A 58 -20.96 -0.62 -17.18
CA LEU A 58 -22.25 -0.70 -16.51
C LEU A 58 -23.32 -1.20 -17.48
N GLN A 59 -24.34 -1.84 -16.95
CA GLN A 59 -25.47 -2.31 -17.76
C GLN A 59 -26.16 -1.12 -18.46
N ASN A 60 -26.32 -1.22 -19.78
CA ASN A 60 -26.89 -0.19 -20.67
C ASN A 60 -26.08 1.11 -20.75
N PHE A 61 -24.82 1.12 -20.31
CA PHE A 61 -23.95 2.29 -20.42
C PHE A 61 -23.58 2.57 -21.88
N ASP A 62 -23.16 1.53 -22.61
CA ASP A 62 -22.75 1.60 -24.02
C ASP A 62 -23.87 2.12 -24.93
N ASN A 63 -25.12 1.86 -24.58
CA ASN A 63 -26.30 2.33 -25.33
C ASN A 63 -26.41 3.85 -25.39
N LYS A 64 -25.64 4.58 -24.56
CA LYS A 64 -25.55 6.05 -24.60
C LYS A 64 -24.62 6.58 -25.69
N PHE A 65 -23.91 5.69 -26.37
CA PHE A 65 -22.99 6.05 -27.46
C PHE A 65 -23.47 5.51 -28.81
N LEU A 66 -24.20 4.38 -28.83
CA LEU A 66 -24.74 3.80 -30.07
C LEU A 66 -25.59 4.81 -30.86
N HIS A 67 -25.28 4.97 -32.15
CA HIS A 67 -25.94 5.90 -33.07
C HIS A 67 -25.82 7.39 -32.74
N ASN A 68 -25.04 7.76 -31.72
CA ASN A 68 -24.68 9.15 -31.47
C ASN A 68 -23.51 9.56 -32.35
N GLU A 69 -23.47 10.86 -32.65
CA GLU A 69 -22.34 11.48 -33.34
C GLU A 69 -21.09 11.38 -32.46
N ILE A 70 -19.93 11.22 -33.11
CA ILE A 70 -18.63 11.17 -32.42
C ILE A 70 -18.28 12.59 -31.93
N GLU A 71 -18.25 12.76 -30.61
CA GLU A 71 -17.96 13.99 -29.88
C GLU A 71 -16.80 13.73 -28.89
N PRO A 72 -16.01 14.76 -28.54
CA PRO A 72 -14.88 14.62 -27.61
C PRO A 72 -15.32 14.30 -26.17
N SER A 73 -16.56 14.59 -25.81
CA SER A 73 -17.08 14.34 -24.47
C SER A 73 -18.58 14.12 -24.45
N TYR A 74 -19.05 13.24 -23.58
CA TYR A 74 -20.45 12.90 -23.40
C TYR A 74 -20.88 13.10 -21.95
N LYS A 75 -22.05 13.71 -21.75
CA LYS A 75 -22.64 13.91 -20.42
C LYS A 75 -24.03 13.31 -20.37
N PHE A 76 -24.24 12.34 -19.49
CA PHE A 76 -25.55 11.70 -19.35
C PHE A 76 -25.81 11.19 -17.94
N GLN A 77 -27.07 10.89 -17.65
CA GLN A 77 -27.50 10.29 -16.39
C GLN A 77 -27.85 8.82 -16.60
N LEU A 78 -27.39 7.95 -15.70
CA LEU A 78 -27.71 6.53 -15.71
C LEU A 78 -28.17 6.07 -14.31
N LYS A 79 -29.19 5.21 -14.27
CA LYS A 79 -29.68 4.60 -13.03
C LYS A 79 -28.94 3.30 -12.78
N ILE A 80 -28.33 3.17 -11.60
CA ILE A 80 -27.61 1.96 -11.22
C ILE A 80 -28.61 0.81 -10.96
N PRO A 81 -28.36 -0.40 -11.52
CA PRO A 81 -29.24 -1.55 -11.35
C PRO A 81 -29.48 -1.94 -9.89
N LYS A 82 -30.64 -2.57 -9.62
CA LYS A 82 -30.99 -3.11 -8.30
C LYS A 82 -30.01 -4.18 -7.82
N ASN A 83 -29.41 -4.92 -8.75
CA ASN A 83 -28.51 -6.05 -8.48
C ASN A 83 -27.03 -5.63 -8.36
N HIS A 84 -26.75 -4.36 -8.04
CA HIS A 84 -25.36 -3.88 -7.92
C HIS A 84 -24.68 -4.46 -6.66
N PRO A 85 -23.40 -4.89 -6.72
CA PRO A 85 -22.69 -5.49 -5.59
C PRO A 85 -22.68 -4.61 -4.34
N ASN A 86 -22.51 -3.29 -4.53
CA ASN A 86 -22.53 -2.33 -3.44
C ASN A 86 -23.94 -1.78 -3.21
N GLU A 87 -24.50 -2.05 -2.02
CA GLU A 87 -25.86 -1.70 -1.62
C GLU A 87 -26.12 -0.20 -1.63
N LYS A 88 -25.09 0.60 -1.32
CA LYS A 88 -25.17 2.05 -1.21
C LYS A 88 -25.62 2.72 -2.51
N TYR A 89 -25.28 2.14 -3.66
CA TYR A 89 -25.52 2.75 -4.97
C TYR A 89 -26.72 2.16 -5.72
N ARG A 90 -27.36 1.11 -5.18
CA ARG A 90 -28.52 0.46 -5.81
C ARG A 90 -29.64 1.47 -6.04
N ASN A 91 -30.23 1.48 -7.24
CA ASN A 91 -31.30 2.40 -7.66
C ASN A 91 -30.96 3.89 -7.70
N GLN A 92 -29.72 4.30 -7.39
CA GLN A 92 -29.35 5.71 -7.48
C GLN A 92 -29.16 6.14 -8.93
N LYS A 93 -29.50 7.39 -9.23
CA LYS A 93 -29.20 8.00 -10.52
C LYS A 93 -27.89 8.76 -10.41
N LEU A 94 -26.89 8.37 -11.18
CA LEU A 94 -25.58 9.02 -11.22
C LEU A 94 -25.41 9.80 -12.52
N PHE A 95 -24.64 10.88 -12.46
CA PHE A 95 -24.25 11.67 -13.61
C PHE A 95 -22.86 11.23 -14.06
N PHE A 96 -22.69 10.99 -15.35
CA PHE A 96 -21.42 10.57 -15.94
C PHE A 96 -20.95 11.63 -16.92
N GLU A 97 -19.67 11.98 -16.81
CA GLU A 97 -18.93 12.75 -17.78
C GLU A 97 -17.87 11.83 -18.37
N VAL A 98 -17.95 11.60 -19.67
CA VAL A 98 -17.10 10.65 -20.39
C VAL A 98 -16.31 11.40 -21.45
N THR A 99 -14.99 11.36 -21.37
CA THR A 99 -14.08 12.00 -22.33
C THR A 99 -13.51 10.96 -23.27
N LEU A 100 -13.68 11.15 -24.58
CA LEU A 100 -13.16 10.27 -25.60
C LEU A 100 -11.68 10.58 -25.88
N LYS A 101 -10.80 9.61 -25.66
CA LYS A 101 -9.36 9.72 -25.95
C LYS A 101 -9.00 9.11 -27.29
N ASN A 102 -9.54 7.93 -27.59
CA ASN A 102 -9.27 7.23 -28.84
C ASN A 102 -10.48 6.38 -29.26
N TYR A 103 -10.59 6.08 -30.54
CA TYR A 103 -11.68 5.31 -31.12
C TYR A 103 -11.16 4.47 -32.29
N GLU A 104 -11.48 3.17 -32.27
CA GLU A 104 -11.15 2.22 -33.33
C GLU A 104 -12.44 1.63 -33.92
N GLU A 105 -12.62 1.77 -35.23
CA GLU A 105 -13.79 1.22 -35.94
C GLU A 105 -13.63 -0.26 -36.19
N LEU A 106 -14.74 -0.99 -36.10
CA LEU A 106 -14.79 -2.34 -36.63
C LEU A 106 -14.67 -2.29 -38.17
N THR A 107 -13.49 -2.58 -38.71
CA THR A 107 -13.20 -2.46 -40.14
C THR A 107 -14.04 -3.45 -40.96
N LYS A 108 -15.10 -2.96 -41.63
CA LYS A 108 -15.74 -3.65 -42.76
C LYS A 108 -15.07 -3.24 -44.06
N GLN A 109 -13.95 -3.87 -44.44
CA GLN A 109 -13.43 -3.77 -45.81
C GLN A 109 -12.76 -5.06 -46.29
N LYS A 110 -13.48 -5.83 -47.13
CA LYS A 110 -12.99 -6.32 -48.42
C LYS A 110 -14.15 -6.87 -49.24
N ALA A 111 -14.88 -5.98 -49.89
CA ALA A 111 -15.60 -6.24 -51.14
C ALA A 111 -16.19 -4.92 -51.63
N LEU A 112 -15.49 -4.24 -52.55
CA LEU A 112 -16.11 -3.51 -53.67
C LEU A 112 -14.97 -2.94 -54.52
N ASP A 113 -14.62 -3.68 -55.58
CA ASP A 113 -14.28 -3.15 -56.91
C ASP A 113 -13.94 -4.33 -57.82
N THR A 114 -14.96 -4.95 -58.45
CA THR A 114 -15.08 -5.06 -59.91
C THR A 114 -16.50 -5.50 -60.23
N SER A 115 -17.18 -4.70 -61.04
CA SER A 115 -18.49 -4.94 -61.63
C SER A 115 -18.45 -6.08 -62.64
N GLU A 116 -19.49 -6.92 -62.68
CA GLU A 116 -20.24 -7.25 -63.89
C GLU A 116 -21.57 -7.91 -63.50
N GLY A 117 -22.63 -7.57 -64.23
CA GLY A 117 -24.01 -7.91 -63.90
C GLY A 117 -24.42 -9.32 -64.34
N GLU A 118 -25.55 -9.79 -63.82
CA GLU A 118 -26.78 -9.93 -64.58
C GLU A 118 -27.90 -10.54 -63.72
N ASN A 119 -29.13 -10.29 -64.16
CA ASN A 119 -30.39 -10.57 -63.50
C ASN A 119 -30.82 -12.04 -63.60
N LYS A 120 -31.62 -12.45 -62.60
CA LYS A 120 -32.85 -13.29 -62.68
C LYS A 120 -32.77 -14.76 -63.15
N SER A 121 -33.30 -15.60 -62.25
CA SER A 121 -34.27 -16.70 -62.49
C SER A 121 -33.77 -18.13 -62.26
N GLN A 122 -34.59 -18.81 -61.44
CA GLN A 122 -35.05 -20.20 -61.56
C GLN A 122 -34.20 -21.34 -60.98
N GLU A 123 -34.89 -22.10 -60.12
CA GLU A 123 -34.65 -23.48 -59.73
C GLU A 123 -34.38 -24.36 -60.96
N GLU A 124 -33.34 -25.21 -60.90
CA GLU A 124 -33.40 -26.65 -61.23
C GLU A 124 -32.03 -27.34 -61.02
N ILE A 125 -32.06 -28.38 -60.18
CA ILE A 125 -31.23 -29.62 -60.10
C ILE A 125 -29.80 -29.58 -60.68
N ASN A 126 -28.77 -29.67 -59.82
CA ASN A 126 -27.42 -30.05 -60.23
C ASN A 126 -26.75 -31.01 -59.23
N ASP A 127 -26.76 -32.30 -59.56
CA ASP A 127 -25.97 -33.36 -58.91
C ASP A 127 -24.55 -33.41 -59.52
N ASP A 128 -23.94 -32.25 -59.74
CA ASP A 128 -22.62 -32.09 -60.35
C ASP A 128 -21.51 -32.27 -59.30
N PRO A 129 -20.58 -33.23 -59.46
CA PRO A 129 -19.42 -33.40 -58.57
C PRO A 129 -18.61 -32.12 -58.38
N LEU A 130 -18.56 -31.24 -59.39
CA LEU A 130 -17.83 -29.98 -59.32
C LEU A 130 -18.54 -28.95 -58.42
N ALA A 131 -19.87 -28.86 -58.49
CA ALA A 131 -20.67 -27.99 -57.62
C ALA A 131 -20.60 -28.44 -56.15
N LYS A 132 -20.66 -29.76 -55.89
CA LYS A 132 -20.46 -30.33 -54.53
C LYS A 132 -19.05 -30.08 -53.99
N ALA A 133 -18.03 -30.15 -54.85
CA ALA A 133 -16.66 -29.81 -54.46
C ALA A 133 -16.51 -28.32 -54.13
N GLN A 134 -17.14 -27.44 -54.90
CA GLN A 134 -17.15 -25.99 -54.66
C GLN A 134 -17.86 -25.61 -53.36
N GLU A 135 -19.04 -26.19 -53.07
CA GLU A 135 -19.73 -26.01 -51.80
C GLU A 135 -18.89 -26.50 -50.62
N ARG A 136 -18.21 -27.65 -50.77
CA ARG A 136 -17.35 -28.19 -49.72
C ARG A 136 -16.13 -27.30 -49.47
N ILE A 137 -15.52 -26.77 -50.52
CA ILE A 137 -14.42 -25.80 -50.42
C ILE A 137 -14.89 -24.53 -49.68
N LEU A 138 -16.05 -23.98 -50.05
CA LEU A 138 -16.66 -22.83 -49.35
C LEU A 138 -16.92 -23.14 -47.87
N SER A 139 -17.45 -24.32 -47.55
CA SER A 139 -17.70 -24.72 -46.16
C SER A 139 -16.41 -24.83 -45.33
N LEU A 140 -15.33 -25.35 -45.93
CA LEU A 140 -14.02 -25.47 -45.29
C LEU A 140 -13.35 -24.11 -45.09
N PHE A 141 -13.56 -23.15 -45.98
CA PHE A 141 -13.08 -21.77 -45.80
C PHE A 141 -13.78 -21.09 -44.61
N VAL A 142 -15.10 -21.26 -44.49
CA VAL A 142 -15.87 -20.73 -43.35
C VAL A 142 -15.44 -21.37 -42.04
N GLU A 143 -15.18 -22.68 -42.03
CA GLU A 143 -14.68 -23.39 -40.85
C GLU A 143 -13.27 -22.93 -40.45
N ASN A 144 -12.36 -22.77 -41.43
CA ASN A 144 -11.02 -22.24 -41.18
C ASN A 144 -11.05 -20.82 -40.59
N GLU A 145 -11.90 -19.93 -41.10
CA GLU A 145 -12.05 -18.60 -40.50
C GLU A 145 -12.54 -18.67 -39.05
N LYS A 146 -13.46 -19.58 -38.75
CA LYS A 146 -13.98 -19.77 -37.40
C LYS A 146 -12.89 -20.29 -36.45
N LEU A 147 -12.07 -21.24 -36.92
CA LEU A 147 -10.95 -21.78 -36.16
C LEU A 147 -9.86 -20.73 -35.93
N ILE A 148 -9.58 -19.86 -36.91
CA ILE A 148 -8.64 -18.75 -36.76
C ILE A 148 -9.11 -17.80 -35.66
N LYS A 149 -10.38 -17.36 -35.71
CA LYS A 149 -10.99 -16.49 -34.69
C LYS A 149 -10.98 -17.12 -33.30
N GLN A 150 -11.23 -18.43 -33.20
CA GLN A 150 -11.15 -19.15 -31.93
C GLN A 150 -9.71 -19.23 -31.38
N ASN A 151 -8.73 -19.47 -32.24
CA ASN A 151 -7.32 -19.50 -31.83
C ASN A 151 -6.81 -18.12 -31.39
N GLU A 152 -7.22 -17.05 -32.08
CA GLU A 152 -6.91 -15.67 -31.66
C GLU A 152 -7.53 -15.36 -30.30
N LEU A 153 -8.80 -15.71 -30.10
CA LEU A 153 -9.47 -15.55 -28.80
C LEU A 153 -8.75 -16.34 -27.69
N LEU A 154 -8.37 -17.58 -27.94
CA LEU A 154 -7.62 -18.42 -27.00
C LEU A 154 -6.26 -17.82 -26.65
N LYS A 155 -5.53 -17.27 -27.63
CA LYS A 155 -4.26 -16.56 -27.39
C LYS A 155 -4.44 -15.34 -26.51
N ILE A 156 -5.45 -14.50 -26.80
CA ILE A 156 -5.76 -13.31 -26.00
C ILE A 156 -6.17 -13.70 -24.57
N LEU A 157 -6.97 -14.75 -24.41
CA LEU A 157 -7.34 -15.27 -23.09
C LEU A 157 -6.12 -15.78 -22.31
N LEU A 158 -5.20 -16.49 -22.98
CA LEU A 158 -3.98 -17.01 -22.38
C LEU A 158 -2.99 -15.88 -22.01
N GLU A 159 -2.87 -14.84 -22.83
CA GLU A 159 -2.09 -13.64 -22.51
C GLU A 159 -2.69 -12.90 -21.32
N LYS A 160 -4.01 -12.70 -21.31
CA LYS A 160 -4.74 -12.11 -20.18
C LYS A 160 -4.62 -12.92 -18.89
N GLU A 161 -4.54 -14.25 -18.98
CA GLU A 161 -4.31 -15.13 -17.83
C GLU A 161 -2.86 -15.03 -17.32
N LYS A 162 -1.88 -14.87 -18.21
CA LYS A 162 -0.47 -14.60 -17.85
C LYS A 162 -0.28 -13.21 -17.23
N GLU A 163 -1.07 -12.23 -17.67
CA GLU A 163 -1.08 -10.84 -17.18
C GLU A 163 -1.97 -10.62 -15.95
N GLY A 164 -2.91 -11.53 -15.69
CA GLY A 164 -3.61 -11.60 -14.42
C GLY A 164 -2.61 -11.63 -13.26
N PRO A 165 -2.97 -11.14 -12.06
CA PRO A 165 -2.05 -11.11 -10.94
C PRO A 165 -1.57 -12.54 -10.73
N LYS A 166 -0.31 -12.82 -11.10
CA LYS A 166 0.39 -14.04 -10.72
C LYS A 166 0.10 -14.12 -9.24
N ALA A 167 -0.64 -15.14 -8.79
CA ALA A 167 -0.76 -15.41 -7.38
C ALA A 167 0.68 -15.60 -6.93
N VAL A 168 1.28 -14.53 -6.39
CA VAL A 168 2.60 -14.60 -5.78
C VAL A 168 2.32 -15.55 -4.65
N VAL A 169 2.68 -16.81 -4.84
CA VAL A 169 2.60 -17.80 -3.78
C VAL A 169 3.65 -17.32 -2.81
N ILE A 170 3.23 -16.43 -1.90
CA ILE A 170 4.10 -15.89 -0.85
C ILE A 170 4.62 -17.14 -0.14
N PRO A 171 5.94 -17.40 -0.18
CA PRO A 171 6.53 -18.54 0.47
C PRO A 171 6.01 -18.64 1.90
N ASN A 172 5.69 -19.86 2.35
CA ASN A 172 5.15 -20.06 3.70
C ASN A 172 6.07 -19.48 4.79
N GLU A 173 7.36 -19.40 4.52
CA GLU A 173 8.36 -18.74 5.38
C GLU A 173 8.09 -17.24 5.54
N LEU A 174 7.86 -16.52 4.44
CA LEU A 174 7.53 -15.09 4.49
C LEU A 174 6.19 -14.84 5.20
N LYS A 175 5.20 -15.74 5.03
CA LYS A 175 3.94 -15.65 5.77
C LYS A 175 4.16 -15.77 7.27
N LYS A 176 4.95 -16.78 7.70
CA LYS A 176 5.30 -16.97 9.11
C LYS A 176 6.07 -15.78 9.67
N GLU A 177 7.00 -15.22 8.90
CA GLU A 177 7.75 -14.03 9.30
C GLU A 177 6.82 -12.82 9.50
N VAL A 178 5.91 -12.57 8.56
CA VAL A 178 4.93 -11.49 8.68
C VAL A 178 4.03 -11.68 9.89
N GLU A 179 3.57 -12.91 10.16
CA GLU A 179 2.77 -13.23 11.36
C GLU A 179 3.58 -13.02 12.65
N GLN A 180 4.82 -13.49 12.69
CA GLN A 180 5.73 -13.38 13.82
C GLN A 180 6.03 -11.90 14.16
N TYR A 181 6.21 -11.06 13.15
CA TYR A 181 6.58 -9.64 13.32
C TYR A 181 5.41 -8.66 13.12
N ALA A 182 4.18 -9.14 13.05
CA ALA A 182 3.00 -8.31 12.78
C ALA A 182 2.84 -7.14 13.77
N LEU A 183 3.20 -7.37 15.05
CA LEU A 183 3.09 -6.38 16.13
C LEU A 183 4.37 -5.55 16.34
N GLN A 184 5.38 -5.68 15.49
CA GLN A 184 6.67 -5.00 15.66
C GLN A 184 6.51 -3.48 15.85
N LYS A 185 5.80 -2.81 14.94
CA LYS A 185 5.58 -1.35 15.01
C LYS A 185 4.87 -0.92 16.30
N PHE A 186 3.87 -1.70 16.73
CA PHE A 186 3.17 -1.43 17.98
C PHE A 186 4.14 -1.50 19.16
N PHE A 187 4.96 -2.55 19.25
CA PHE A 187 5.93 -2.68 20.35
C PHE A 187 7.03 -1.62 20.30
N GLU A 188 7.53 -1.24 19.12
CA GLU A 188 8.53 -0.16 18.98
C GLU A 188 8.04 1.16 19.58
N GLU A 189 6.81 1.56 19.30
CA GLU A 189 6.22 2.79 19.85
C GLU A 189 5.89 2.63 21.34
N PHE A 190 5.27 1.51 21.71
CA PHE A 190 4.83 1.22 23.07
C PHE A 190 5.99 1.19 24.07
N VAL A 191 7.14 0.62 23.68
CA VAL A 191 8.31 0.46 24.56
C VAL A 191 8.84 1.79 25.08
N ASN A 192 8.80 2.84 24.28
CA ASN A 192 9.29 4.16 24.70
C ASN A 192 8.52 4.67 25.92
N TYR A 193 7.21 4.41 25.98
CA TYR A 193 6.37 4.78 27.12
C TYR A 193 6.46 3.79 28.26
N TYR A 194 6.45 2.48 27.95
CA TYR A 194 6.52 1.44 28.96
C TYR A 194 7.84 1.45 29.73
N SER A 195 8.96 1.70 29.04
CA SER A 195 10.29 1.82 29.67
C SER A 195 10.31 2.94 30.71
N LEU A 196 9.80 4.12 30.36
CA LEU A 196 9.67 5.24 31.30
C LEU A 196 8.76 4.90 32.48
N TYR A 197 7.61 4.27 32.21
CA TYR A 197 6.69 3.81 33.24
C TYR A 197 7.35 2.82 34.21
N LYS A 198 8.11 1.84 33.69
CA LYS A 198 8.79 0.82 34.48
C LYS A 198 9.88 1.42 35.38
N VAL A 199 10.72 2.30 34.83
CA VAL A 199 11.76 3.02 35.60
C VAL A 199 11.12 3.87 36.71
N THR A 200 10.04 4.58 36.41
CA THR A 200 9.30 5.39 37.39
C THR A 200 8.68 4.53 38.49
N SER A 201 8.08 3.40 38.11
CA SER A 201 7.51 2.42 39.03
C SER A 201 8.56 1.88 40.02
N LEU A 202 9.71 1.41 39.51
CA LEU A 202 10.81 0.91 40.33
C LEU A 202 11.37 1.98 41.27
N SER A 203 11.52 3.21 40.76
CA SER A 203 11.98 4.33 41.57
C SER A 203 10.97 4.68 42.67
N SER A 204 9.67 4.68 42.36
CA SER A 204 8.60 4.94 43.33
C SER A 204 8.51 3.85 44.39
N GLU A 205 8.68 2.58 44.03
CA GLU A 205 8.75 1.47 44.97
C GLU A 205 9.92 1.66 45.95
N MET A 206 11.11 2.00 45.43
CA MET A 206 12.28 2.27 46.25
C MET A 206 12.10 3.49 47.17
N GLN A 207 11.45 4.56 46.69
CA GLN A 207 11.13 5.73 47.51
C GLN A 207 10.17 5.36 48.65
N ALA A 208 9.13 4.56 48.36
CA ALA A 208 8.17 4.09 49.35
C ALA A 208 8.83 3.24 50.45
N GLU A 209 9.84 2.44 50.09
CA GLU A 209 10.65 1.69 51.05
C GLU A 209 11.52 2.59 51.92
N LEU A 210 12.21 3.57 51.31
CA LEU A 210 13.12 4.48 52.01
C LEU A 210 12.41 5.45 52.96
N LEU A 211 11.24 5.97 52.56
CA LEU A 211 10.44 6.91 53.34
C LEU A 211 9.53 6.23 54.37
N ASP A 212 9.39 4.91 54.29
CA ASP A 212 8.50 4.09 55.14
C ASP A 212 7.02 4.56 55.15
N ASP A 213 6.56 5.24 54.09
CA ASP A 213 5.19 5.77 54.02
C ASP A 213 4.19 4.67 53.59
N PRO A 214 3.21 4.30 54.44
CA PRO A 214 2.21 3.28 54.13
C PRO A 214 1.37 3.57 52.89
N LYS A 215 1.06 4.84 52.59
CA LYS A 215 0.26 5.23 51.42
C LYS A 215 1.05 5.02 50.13
N LEU A 216 2.30 5.46 50.12
CA LEU A 216 3.22 5.24 48.99
C LEU A 216 3.46 3.76 48.74
N LYS A 217 3.61 2.95 49.81
CA LYS A 217 3.75 1.48 49.70
C LYS A 217 2.50 0.80 49.10
N ALA A 218 1.31 1.26 49.49
CA ALA A 218 0.06 0.74 48.91
C ALA A 218 -0.06 1.09 47.42
N PHE A 219 0.37 2.31 47.04
CA PHE A 219 0.37 2.77 45.66
C PHE A 219 1.40 2.05 44.79
N SER A 220 2.65 1.91 45.26
CA SER A 220 3.72 1.20 44.54
C SER A 220 3.38 -0.28 44.31
N LYS A 221 2.66 -0.92 45.23
CA LYS A 221 2.10 -2.27 45.02
C LYS A 221 1.17 -2.33 43.80
N GLY A 222 0.37 -1.29 43.56
CA GLY A 222 -0.48 -1.17 42.39
C GLY A 222 0.34 -1.11 41.09
N TYR A 223 1.40 -0.30 41.07
CA TYR A 223 2.31 -0.24 39.93
C TYR A 223 2.99 -1.58 39.66
N ARG A 224 3.47 -2.27 40.71
CA ARG A 224 4.09 -3.59 40.57
C ARG A 224 3.13 -4.63 39.98
N MET A 225 1.84 -4.52 40.31
CA MET A 225 0.82 -5.41 39.75
C MET A 225 0.60 -5.16 38.25
N ILE A 226 0.59 -3.90 37.82
CA ILE A 226 0.45 -3.53 36.41
C ILE A 226 1.70 -3.93 35.61
N THR A 227 2.91 -3.68 36.14
CA THR A 227 4.16 -4.11 35.48
C THR A 227 4.21 -5.62 35.31
N TRP A 228 3.78 -6.38 36.33
CA TRP A 228 3.66 -7.83 36.24
C TRP A 228 2.67 -8.29 35.16
N GLN A 229 1.50 -7.65 35.05
CA GLN A 229 0.53 -7.98 33.99
C GLN A 229 1.10 -7.74 32.59
N PHE A 230 1.86 -6.67 32.40
CA PHE A 230 2.57 -6.43 31.14
C PHE A 230 3.63 -7.49 30.89
N ASP A 231 4.46 -7.83 31.89
CA ASP A 231 5.49 -8.87 31.76
C ASP A 231 4.87 -10.23 31.38
N GLU A 232 3.72 -10.60 31.95
CA GLU A 232 2.97 -11.82 31.57
C GLU A 232 2.41 -11.76 30.15
N MET A 233 1.95 -10.59 29.71
CA MET A 233 1.48 -10.40 28.33
C MET A 233 2.64 -10.51 27.34
N PHE A 234 3.77 -9.88 27.63
CA PHE A 234 4.96 -9.89 26.77
C PHE A 234 5.53 -11.29 26.54
N LYS A 235 5.53 -12.14 27.58
CA LYS A 235 5.93 -13.55 27.45
C LYS A 235 5.17 -14.28 26.35
N LYS A 236 3.88 -14.00 26.16
CA LYS A 236 3.04 -14.64 25.14
C LYS A 236 3.43 -14.28 23.71
N TYR A 237 4.02 -13.09 23.53
CA TYR A 237 4.46 -12.58 22.24
C TYR A 237 5.98 -12.68 22.04
N ASN A 238 6.69 -13.41 22.92
CA ASN A 238 8.15 -13.48 22.93
C ASN A 238 8.82 -12.10 22.93
N PHE A 239 8.18 -11.15 23.61
CA PHE A 239 8.72 -9.83 23.85
C PHE A 239 9.52 -9.87 25.16
N VAL A 240 10.81 -9.64 25.10
CA VAL A 240 11.75 -9.89 26.21
C VAL A 240 12.57 -8.65 26.51
N GLU A 241 12.62 -8.29 27.78
CA GLU A 241 13.50 -7.26 28.31
C GLU A 241 14.92 -7.83 28.52
N LEU A 242 15.92 -7.12 27.99
CA LEU A 242 17.33 -7.40 28.18
C LEU A 242 17.91 -6.30 29.08
N LYS A 243 18.27 -6.66 30.31
CA LYS A 243 18.80 -5.73 31.32
C LYS A 243 20.32 -5.78 31.31
N PRO A 244 21.01 -4.70 30.91
CA PRO A 244 22.45 -4.59 31.16
C PRO A 244 22.73 -4.57 32.66
N ILE A 245 23.88 -5.06 33.06
CA ILE A 245 24.31 -5.11 34.46
C ILE A 245 25.47 -4.12 34.63
N GLU A 246 25.39 -3.29 35.66
CA GLU A 246 26.48 -2.38 36.03
C GLU A 246 27.72 -3.18 36.42
N GLY A 247 28.88 -2.79 35.91
CA GLY A 247 30.15 -3.50 36.07
C GLY A 247 30.46 -4.51 34.95
N GLU A 248 29.52 -4.83 34.07
CA GLU A 248 29.79 -5.66 32.89
C GLU A 248 30.39 -4.84 31.74
N ILE A 249 31.01 -5.54 30.78
CA ILE A 249 31.53 -4.93 29.55
C ILE A 249 30.36 -4.59 28.63
N PHE A 250 30.41 -3.40 28.03
CA PHE A 250 29.46 -2.92 27.05
C PHE A 250 29.31 -3.88 25.85
N ASP A 251 28.07 -4.21 25.47
CA ASP A 251 27.75 -5.00 24.28
C ASP A 251 27.06 -4.15 23.19
N PRO A 252 27.75 -3.83 22.07
CA PRO A 252 27.18 -3.00 21.01
C PRO A 252 26.00 -3.64 20.28
N LYS A 253 25.72 -4.93 20.47
CA LYS A 253 24.59 -5.60 19.81
C LYS A 253 23.24 -5.05 20.25
N TYR A 254 23.09 -4.73 21.54
CA TYR A 254 21.82 -4.29 22.12
C TYR A 254 21.94 -3.07 23.04
N GLN A 255 23.14 -2.54 23.23
CA GLN A 255 23.40 -1.40 24.10
C GLN A 255 23.93 -0.22 23.27
N LYS A 256 23.58 0.98 23.69
CA LYS A 256 24.04 2.25 23.14
C LYS A 256 24.59 3.11 24.28
N VAL A 257 25.79 3.63 24.07
CA VAL A 257 26.42 4.55 25.02
C VAL A 257 25.69 5.88 24.98
N ASN A 258 25.21 6.31 26.14
CA ASN A 258 24.64 7.63 26.36
C ASN A 258 25.76 8.63 26.67
N GLU A 259 26.51 8.38 27.75
CA GLU A 259 27.69 9.17 28.13
C GLU A 259 28.90 8.27 28.42
N GLN A 260 30.09 8.83 28.24
CA GLN A 260 31.35 8.24 28.67
C GLN A 260 31.92 9.09 29.81
N VAL A 261 32.38 8.42 30.85
CA VAL A 261 32.91 9.08 32.05
C VAL A 261 34.29 8.52 32.36
N ILE A 262 35.21 9.41 32.71
CA ILE A 262 36.59 9.04 33.04
C ILE A 262 36.61 8.42 34.45
N ASP A 263 37.01 7.16 34.52
CA ASP A 263 37.20 6.42 35.77
C ASP A 263 38.33 5.40 35.59
N ASP A 264 39.48 5.65 36.23
CA ASP A 264 40.67 4.81 36.12
C ASP A 264 40.59 3.51 36.94
N GLU A 265 39.61 3.41 37.83
CA GLU A 265 39.36 2.22 38.66
C GLU A 265 38.62 1.12 37.88
N PHE A 266 37.94 1.48 36.79
CA PHE A 266 37.27 0.53 35.90
C PHE A 266 38.03 0.35 34.57
N PRO A 267 38.01 -0.85 33.97
CA PRO A 267 38.46 -1.02 32.58
C PRO A 267 37.64 -0.14 31.64
N SER A 268 38.21 0.33 30.52
CA SER A 268 37.46 1.06 29.50
C SER A 268 36.29 0.23 28.94
N ASN A 269 35.18 0.90 28.61
CA ASN A 269 33.92 0.31 28.15
C ASN A 269 33.18 -0.55 29.19
N THR A 270 33.42 -0.33 30.49
CA THR A 270 32.62 -0.96 31.55
C THR A 270 31.35 -0.14 31.78
N ILE A 271 30.21 -0.80 31.96
CA ILE A 271 28.93 -0.14 32.24
C ILE A 271 28.96 0.43 33.66
N ILE A 272 28.88 1.74 33.80
CA ILE A 272 28.83 2.41 35.11
C ILE A 272 27.39 2.62 35.56
N ASN A 273 26.50 2.94 34.63
CA ASN A 273 25.13 3.30 34.92
C ASN A 273 24.20 2.83 33.80
N VAL A 274 23.03 2.31 34.18
CA VAL A 274 22.01 1.87 33.23
C VAL A 274 20.79 2.80 33.32
N HIS A 275 20.48 3.50 32.23
CA HIS A 275 19.32 4.41 32.15
C HIS A 275 18.07 3.71 31.66
N SER A 276 18.20 2.85 30.65
CA SER A 276 17.08 2.09 30.09
C SER A 276 17.50 0.67 29.73
N SER A 277 16.56 -0.26 29.84
CA SER A 277 16.76 -1.64 29.39
C SER A 277 16.47 -1.77 27.89
N ALA A 278 17.11 -2.75 27.25
CA ALA A 278 16.82 -3.11 25.87
C ALA A 278 15.59 -4.02 25.80
N TYR A 279 14.95 -4.05 24.64
CA TYR A 279 13.83 -4.93 24.40
C TYR A 279 13.94 -5.60 23.04
N LYS A 280 13.65 -6.90 23.00
CA LYS A 280 13.60 -7.70 21.78
C LYS A 280 12.24 -8.33 21.57
N LEU A 281 11.82 -8.42 20.32
CA LEU A 281 10.67 -9.19 19.87
C LEU A 281 11.20 -10.38 19.09
N HIS A 282 10.98 -11.59 19.61
CA HIS A 282 11.62 -12.79 19.10
C HIS A 282 13.15 -12.65 19.06
N ASP A 283 13.74 -12.62 17.86
CA ASP A 283 15.17 -12.45 17.61
C ASP A 283 15.57 -11.00 17.23
N ARG A 284 14.61 -10.09 17.01
CA ARG A 284 14.89 -8.69 16.65
C ARG A 284 14.90 -7.77 17.85
N ILE A 285 15.94 -6.94 17.95
CA ILE A 285 16.01 -5.86 18.95
C ILE A 285 15.17 -4.70 18.45
N LEU A 286 14.15 -4.32 19.22
CA LEU A 286 13.25 -3.20 18.90
C LEU A 286 13.67 -1.91 19.59
N HIS A 287 14.32 -2.04 20.75
CA HIS A 287 14.80 -0.91 21.52
C HIS A 287 16.14 -1.27 22.16
N VAL A 288 17.13 -0.39 22.02
CA VAL A 288 18.46 -0.57 22.60
C VAL A 288 18.52 -0.01 24.02
N ALA A 289 19.34 -0.62 24.86
CA ALA A 289 19.58 -0.15 26.22
C ALA A 289 20.46 1.11 26.17
N LEU A 290 20.14 2.12 26.97
CA LEU A 290 20.99 3.29 27.15
C LEU A 290 21.81 3.14 28.42
N VAL A 291 23.13 3.21 28.28
CA VAL A 291 24.09 3.01 29.36
C VAL A 291 25.19 4.07 29.34
N ASP A 292 25.71 4.41 30.51
CA ASP A 292 26.95 5.19 30.60
C ASP A 292 28.12 4.22 30.81
N THR A 293 29.26 4.53 30.19
CA THR A 293 30.44 3.66 30.22
C THR A 293 31.67 4.36 30.75
N SER A 294 32.60 3.59 31.33
CA SER A 294 33.90 4.07 31.76
C SER A 294 34.85 4.24 30.58
N VAL A 295 35.74 5.20 30.71
CA VAL A 295 36.94 5.31 29.90
C VAL A 295 38.10 5.64 30.83
N ARG A 296 39.26 5.04 30.59
CA ARG A 296 40.47 5.36 31.36
C ARG A 296 41.10 6.66 30.85
N SER A 297 41.76 7.40 31.72
CA SER A 297 42.41 8.68 31.44
C SER A 297 43.56 8.57 30.42
N ASP A 298 44.13 7.37 30.25
CA ASP A 298 45.17 7.05 29.27
C ASP A 298 44.61 6.83 27.84
N ASP A 299 43.30 6.63 27.68
CA ASP A 299 42.65 6.43 26.39
C ASP A 299 42.58 7.74 25.59
N PRO A 300 42.85 7.71 24.26
CA PRO A 300 42.64 8.87 23.40
C PRO A 300 41.26 9.52 23.52
N GLN A 301 40.20 8.74 23.79
CA GLN A 301 38.83 9.24 23.97
C GLN A 301 38.70 10.13 25.22
N ALA A 302 39.46 9.86 26.29
CA ALA A 302 39.43 10.67 27.50
C ALA A 302 39.88 12.12 27.26
N LYS A 303 40.87 12.34 26.39
CA LYS A 303 41.32 13.70 26.03
C LYS A 303 40.20 14.53 25.41
N VAL A 304 39.41 13.90 24.52
CA VAL A 304 38.27 14.55 23.86
C VAL A 304 37.17 14.88 24.88
N LEU A 305 36.94 14.01 25.86
CA LEU A 305 35.97 14.25 26.92
C LEU A 305 36.40 15.38 27.84
N ILE A 306 37.67 15.42 28.26
CA ILE A 306 38.21 16.51 29.09
C ILE A 306 38.08 17.84 28.38
N GLU A 307 38.39 17.91 27.08
CA GLU A 307 38.27 19.14 26.31
C GLU A 307 36.81 19.63 26.20
N LYS A 308 35.86 18.71 26.06
CA LYS A 308 34.43 19.04 25.92
C LYS A 308 33.72 19.35 27.24
N LEU A 309 34.04 18.62 28.30
CA LEU A 309 33.26 18.59 29.55
C LEU A 309 34.05 19.10 30.77
N GLY A 310 35.36 19.29 30.66
CA GLY A 310 36.23 19.73 31.77
C GLY A 310 36.16 18.77 32.96
N ASP A 311 36.00 19.31 34.15
CA ASP A 311 35.88 18.53 35.40
C ASP A 311 34.66 17.59 35.41
N ASN A 312 33.61 17.89 34.62
CA ASN A 312 32.44 17.02 34.51
C ASN A 312 32.72 15.74 33.69
N ALA A 313 33.88 15.64 33.03
CA ALA A 313 34.29 14.42 32.35
C ALA A 313 34.64 13.29 33.33
N TYR A 314 34.96 13.61 34.59
CA TYR A 314 35.39 12.64 35.59
C TYR A 314 34.22 12.08 36.39
N HIS A 315 34.34 10.79 36.75
CA HIS A 315 33.35 10.15 37.59
C HIS A 315 33.39 10.77 38.99
N LYS A 316 32.21 11.19 39.49
CA LYS A 316 32.10 11.91 40.77
C LYS A 316 32.49 11.05 41.98
N THR A 317 32.41 9.73 41.84
CA THR A 317 32.77 8.75 42.87
C THR A 317 33.54 7.59 42.23
N PRO A 318 34.83 7.78 41.89
CA PRO A 318 35.62 6.79 41.16
C PRO A 318 35.57 5.39 41.79
N GLY A 319 35.50 4.35 40.97
CA GLY A 319 35.49 2.95 41.40
C GLY A 319 34.21 2.47 42.10
N ARG A 320 33.19 3.31 42.22
CA ARG A 320 31.93 2.97 42.89
C ARG A 320 30.76 2.94 41.92
N LEU A 321 30.10 1.79 41.83
CA LEU A 321 28.80 1.63 41.20
C LEU A 321 27.70 1.96 42.21
N HIS A 322 26.74 2.79 41.81
CA HIS A 322 25.64 3.19 42.67
C HIS A 322 24.42 2.31 42.46
N THR A 323 23.93 1.70 43.53
CA THR A 323 22.68 0.96 43.49
C THR A 323 21.49 1.89 43.21
N LEU A 324 20.41 1.34 42.66
CA LEU A 324 19.15 2.08 42.49
C LEU A 324 18.67 2.71 43.81
N ARG A 325 18.87 2.02 44.94
CA ARG A 325 18.52 2.53 46.28
C ARG A 325 19.30 3.79 46.63
N GLU A 326 20.60 3.80 46.39
CA GLU A 326 21.45 4.97 46.64
C GLU A 326 21.08 6.14 45.73
N LYS A 327 20.89 5.89 44.43
CA LYS A 327 20.47 6.92 43.46
C LYS A 327 19.14 7.58 43.87
N VAL A 328 18.18 6.77 44.31
CA VAL A 328 16.88 7.27 44.79
C VAL A 328 17.03 8.06 46.10
N ALA A 329 17.84 7.57 47.05
CA ALA A 329 18.11 8.27 48.30
C ALA A 329 18.77 9.64 48.07
N GLU A 330 19.75 9.73 47.17
CA GLU A 330 20.37 11.00 46.78
C GLU A 330 19.36 11.96 46.15
N THR A 331 18.45 11.45 45.34
CA THR A 331 17.40 12.26 44.69
C THR A 331 16.43 12.83 45.72
N ILE A 332 16.00 12.01 46.71
CA ILE A 332 15.18 12.47 47.84
C ILE A 332 15.93 13.55 48.62
N ALA A 333 17.20 13.32 48.97
CA ALA A 333 18.00 14.28 49.73
C ALA A 333 18.16 15.62 49.01
N LYS A 334 18.42 15.61 47.70
CA LYS A 334 18.49 16.82 46.86
C LYS A 334 17.17 17.58 46.83
N ASN A 335 16.04 16.89 46.73
CA ASN A 335 14.72 17.51 46.70
C ASN A 335 14.33 18.14 48.04
N ASN A 336 14.78 17.57 49.17
CA ASN A 336 14.54 18.15 50.50
C ASN A 336 15.48 19.32 50.85
N SER A 337 16.56 19.49 50.09
CA SER A 337 17.54 20.58 50.27
C SER A 337 17.25 21.85 49.44
N LYS A 338 16.25 21.77 48.55
CA LYS A 338 15.71 22.89 47.77
C LYS A 338 14.39 23.32 48.37
#